data_AF-A0A7C1J9X0-F1
#
_entry.id   AF-A0A7C1J9X0-F1
#
_cell.length_a   1.000
_cell.length_b   1.000
_cell.length_c   1.000
_cell.angle_alpha   90.00
_cell.angle_beta   90.00
_cell.angle_gamma   90.00
#
_symmetry.space_group_name_H-M   'P 1'
#
loop_
_entity.id
_entity.type
_entity.pdbx_description
1 polymer ?
#
loop_
_entity_poly.entity_id
_entity_poly.type
_entity_poly.pdbx_seq_one_letter_code
_entity_poly.pdbx_strand_id
1 'polypeptide(L)'
;MESDRERAVRLARELYQQKKAEGMDMSNGPCLAEEIIPDWCVDIVHSPRQPVDNLPENQCQSYRSGRVHHFVELDLEGNVLRAR
;
A
#
# COMPACT_ATOMS: atom_id res chain seq x y z
N MET A 1 15.44 2.33 18.34
CA MET A 1 15.55 1.58 17.07
C MET A 1 14.19 1.69 16.39
N GLU A 2 14.16 2.00 15.09
CA GLU A 2 12.91 2.05 14.32
C GLU A 2 12.37 0.62 14.16
N SER A 3 11.07 0.42 14.37
CA SER A 3 10.41 -0.86 14.09
C SER A 3 10.16 -1.04 12.59
N ASP A 4 10.02 -2.28 12.12
CA ASP A 4 9.69 -2.55 10.71
C ASP A 4 8.38 -1.88 10.28
N ARG A 5 7.40 -1.81 11.19
CA ARG A 5 6.14 -1.08 10.97
C ARG A 5 6.38 0.42 10.72
N GLU A 6 7.18 1.08 11.55
CA GLU A 6 7.50 2.51 11.38
C GLU A 6 8.27 2.75 10.09
N ARG A 7 9.24 1.87 9.79
CA ARG A 7 10.03 1.91 8.56
C ARG A 7 9.16 1.72 7.32
N ALA A 8 8.27 0.73 7.32
CA ALA A 8 7.34 0.47 6.22
C ALA A 8 6.41 1.66 5.97
N VAL A 9 5.84 2.25 7.03
CA VAL A 9 4.96 3.43 6.93
C VAL A 9 5.71 4.63 6.35
N ARG A 10 6.94 4.87 6.79
CA ARG A 10 7.76 5.97 6.28
C ARG A 10 8.05 5.80 4.79
N LEU A 11 8.54 4.62 4.39
CA LEU A 11 8.84 4.32 2.98
C LEU A 11 7.59 4.30 2.09
N ALA A 12 6.45 3.83 2.61
CA ALA A 12 5.17 3.85 1.89
C ALA A 12 4.74 5.29 1.54
N ARG A 13 4.88 6.23 2.48
CA ARG A 13 4.59 7.66 2.22
C ARG A 13 5.54 8.26 1.20
N GLU A 14 6.83 7.97 1.31
CA GLU A 14 7.85 8.44 0.34
C GLU A 14 7.52 7.93 -1.08
N LEU A 15 7.23 6.63 -1.20
CA LEU A 15 6.87 6.01 -2.47
C LEU A 15 5.56 6.57 -3.05
N TYR A 16 4.55 6.81 -2.21
CA TYR A 16 3.30 7.41 -2.67
C TYR A 16 3.54 8.78 -3.29
N GLN A 17 4.33 9.65 -2.66
CA GLN A 17 4.65 10.97 -3.21
C GLN A 17 5.39 10.87 -4.54
N GLN A 18 6.34 9.93 -4.64
CA GLN A 18 7.05 9.66 -5.90
C GLN A 18 6.07 9.24 -7.00
N LYS A 19 5.22 8.23 -6.74
CA LYS A 19 4.29 7.68 -7.74
C LYS A 19 3.23 8.67 -8.16
N LYS A 20 2.75 9.50 -7.23
CA LYS A 20 1.85 10.61 -7.53
C LYS A 20 2.51 11.66 -8.43
N ALA A 21 3.78 12.00 -8.18
CA ALA A 21 4.54 12.90 -9.04
C ALA A 21 4.82 12.30 -10.44
N GLU A 22 4.93 10.97 -10.54
CA GLU A 22 5.02 10.23 -11.81
C GLU A 22 3.68 10.12 -12.56
N GLY A 23 2.58 10.61 -11.99
CA GLY A 23 1.25 10.62 -12.61
C GLY A 23 0.51 9.28 -12.51
N MET A 24 0.90 8.40 -11.58
CA MET A 24 0.16 7.16 -11.32
C MET A 24 -1.26 7.47 -10.85
N ASP A 25 -2.24 6.80 -11.47
CA ASP A 25 -3.64 6.90 -11.07
C ASP A 25 -3.92 6.02 -9.84
N MET A 26 -4.33 6.65 -8.75
CA MET A 26 -4.65 6.00 -7.48
C MET A 26 -6.14 5.62 -7.37
N SER A 27 -6.98 6.11 -8.28
CA SER A 27 -8.45 6.07 -8.15
C SER A 27 -9.04 4.66 -8.11
N ASN A 28 -8.32 3.65 -8.60
CA ASN A 28 -8.75 2.25 -8.54
C ASN A 28 -8.21 1.49 -7.32
N GLY A 29 -7.52 2.18 -6.39
CA GLY A 29 -6.89 1.56 -5.23
C GLY A 29 -5.81 0.53 -5.59
N PRO A 30 -4.80 0.87 -6.42
CA PRO A 30 -3.81 -0.10 -6.86
C PRO A 30 -2.85 -0.54 -5.74
N CYS A 31 -2.21 -1.70 -5.96
CA CYS A 31 -0.98 -2.03 -5.25
C CYS A 31 0.11 -1.01 -5.60
N LEU A 32 0.70 -0.39 -4.58
CA LEU A 32 1.77 0.59 -4.74
C LEU A 32 3.16 -0.09 -4.71
N ALA A 33 3.31 -1.11 -3.87
CA ALA A 33 4.54 -1.91 -3.78
C ALA A 33 4.23 -3.34 -3.36
N GLU A 34 4.66 -4.28 -4.21
CA GLU A 34 4.64 -5.71 -3.93
C GLU A 34 5.49 -6.07 -2.70
N GLU A 35 6.59 -5.36 -2.48
CA GLU A 35 7.43 -5.49 -1.29
C GLU A 35 8.23 -4.19 -1.09
N ILE A 36 7.98 -3.46 0.01
CA ILE A 36 8.67 -2.19 0.32
C ILE A 36 9.85 -2.40 1.27
N ILE A 37 9.71 -3.36 2.18
CA ILE A 37 10.73 -3.97 3.02
C ILE A 37 10.40 -5.46 3.13
N PRO A 38 11.32 -6.32 3.59
CA PRO A 38 11.05 -7.75 3.71
C PRO A 38 9.73 -8.00 4.42
N ASP A 39 8.85 -8.78 3.80
CA ASP A 39 7.56 -9.20 4.35
C ASP A 39 6.46 -8.12 4.43
N TRP A 40 6.62 -6.95 3.78
CA TRP A 40 5.64 -5.85 3.77
C TRP A 40 5.27 -5.36 2.37
N CYS A 41 3.98 -5.30 2.03
CA CYS A 41 3.49 -4.60 0.84
C CYS A 41 2.83 -3.24 1.17
N VAL A 42 2.45 -2.50 0.13
CA VAL A 42 1.72 -1.24 0.25
C VAL A 42 0.55 -1.21 -0.73
N ASP A 43 -0.67 -1.10 -0.20
CA ASP A 43 -1.91 -0.99 -0.99
C ASP A 43 -2.51 0.42 -0.86
N ILE A 44 -3.12 0.90 -1.94
CA ILE A 44 -4.00 2.07 -1.92
C ILE A 44 -5.44 1.59 -1.77
N VAL A 45 -6.21 2.18 -0.86
CA VAL A 45 -7.57 1.74 -0.52
C VAL A 45 -8.49 2.94 -0.31
N HIS A 46 -9.75 2.86 -0.70
CA HIS A 46 -10.71 3.91 -0.38
C HIS A 46 -11.03 3.96 1.12
N SER A 47 -11.40 5.14 1.62
CA SER A 47 -11.91 5.34 2.98
C SER A 47 -13.22 6.13 2.95
N PRO A 48 -14.40 5.48 3.10
CA PRO A 48 -14.61 4.05 3.36
C PRO A 48 -14.23 3.16 2.17
N ARG A 49 -13.84 1.91 2.46
CA ARG A 49 -13.45 0.90 1.45
C ARG A 49 -14.60 0.66 0.46
N GLN A 50 -14.26 0.57 -0.81
CA GLN A 50 -15.19 0.33 -1.91
C GLN A 50 -15.04 -1.08 -2.50
N PRO A 51 -16.03 -1.58 -3.25
CA PRO A 51 -15.93 -2.90 -3.89
C PRO A 51 -14.70 -3.06 -4.80
N VAL A 52 -14.26 -1.97 -5.46
CA VAL A 52 -13.09 -1.95 -6.34
C VAL A 52 -11.78 -2.32 -5.61
N ASP A 53 -11.66 -2.00 -4.32
CA ASP A 53 -10.48 -2.34 -3.50
C ASP A 53 -10.37 -3.84 -3.20
N ASN A 54 -11.46 -4.60 -3.43
CA ASN A 54 -11.50 -6.05 -3.22
C ASN A 54 -11.25 -6.83 -4.52
N LEU A 55 -11.06 -6.14 -5.64
CA LEU A 55 -10.73 -6.79 -6.89
C LEU A 55 -9.30 -7.37 -6.82
N PRO A 56 -9.10 -8.65 -7.21
CA PRO A 56 -7.79 -9.30 -7.23
C PRO A 56 -6.65 -8.52 -7.88
N GLU A 57 -6.98 -7.74 -8.92
CA GLU A 57 -6.07 -6.92 -9.73
C GLU A 57 -5.64 -5.62 -9.06
N ASN A 58 -6.38 -5.16 -8.04
CA ASN A 58 -6.08 -3.92 -7.31
C ASN A 58 -5.36 -4.18 -5.99
N GLN A 59 -5.19 -5.45 -5.60
CA GLN A 59 -4.48 -5.85 -4.39
C GLN A 59 -3.08 -6.35 -4.74
N CYS A 60 -2.11 -6.08 -3.87
CA CYS A 60 -0.76 -6.65 -4.04
C CYS A 60 -0.79 -8.19 -4.14
N GLN A 61 -0.18 -8.72 -5.19
CA GLN A 61 -0.11 -10.16 -5.43
C GLN A 61 0.69 -10.86 -4.32
N SER A 62 1.73 -10.21 -3.81
CA SER A 62 2.57 -10.69 -2.72
C SER A 62 1.76 -11.08 -1.49
N TYR A 63 0.83 -10.24 -1.07
CA TYR A 63 -0.01 -10.47 0.09
C TYR A 63 -1.06 -11.55 -0.22
N ARG A 64 -1.69 -11.47 -1.40
CA ARG A 64 -2.67 -12.48 -1.86
C ARG A 64 -2.07 -13.89 -2.01
N SER A 65 -0.79 -14.00 -2.33
CA SER A 65 -0.07 -15.27 -2.47
C SER A 65 0.61 -15.75 -1.19
N GLY A 66 0.62 -14.95 -0.12
CA GLY A 66 1.30 -15.27 1.14
C GLY A 66 2.83 -15.14 1.07
N ARG A 67 3.38 -14.41 0.09
CA ARG A 67 4.81 -14.08 0.04
C ARG A 67 5.18 -13.04 1.09
N VAL A 68 4.28 -12.09 1.33
CA VAL A 68 4.39 -11.10 2.41
C VAL A 68 3.18 -11.23 3.34
N HIS A 69 3.39 -10.96 4.62
CA HIS A 69 2.38 -11.13 5.67
C HIS A 69 1.91 -9.80 6.29
N HIS A 70 2.63 -8.72 6.00
CA HIS A 70 2.33 -7.39 6.50
C HIS A 70 2.00 -6.43 5.36
N PHE A 71 1.29 -5.35 5.70
CA PHE A 71 0.91 -4.34 4.73
C PHE A 71 0.82 -2.94 5.36
N VAL A 72 0.95 -1.93 4.51
CA VAL A 72 0.52 -0.56 4.78
C VAL A 72 -0.63 -0.24 3.83
N GLU A 73 -1.79 0.12 4.37
CA GLU A 73 -2.91 0.66 3.59
C GLU A 73 -2.87 2.19 3.67
N LEU A 74 -2.72 2.83 2.51
CA LEU A 74 -2.86 4.27 2.34
C LEU A 74 -4.21 4.59 1.68
N ASP A 75 -4.78 5.76 1.98
CA ASP A 75 -5.91 6.26 1.19
C ASP A 75 -5.46 6.89 -0.13
N LEU A 76 -6.43 7.33 -0.95
CA LEU A 76 -6.18 8.01 -2.22
C LEU A 76 -5.36 9.30 -2.11
N GLU A 77 -5.25 9.85 -0.90
CA GLU A 77 -4.51 11.06 -0.59
C GLU A 77 -3.12 10.77 0.01
N GLY A 78 -2.83 9.51 0.33
CA GLY A 78 -1.56 9.06 0.91
C GLY A 78 -1.56 9.05 2.44
N ASN A 79 -2.71 9.22 3.08
CA ASN A 79 -2.83 9.11 4.52
C ASN A 79 -2.84 7.64 4.94
N VAL A 80 -2.20 7.33 6.06
CA VAL A 80 -2.12 5.95 6.56
C VAL A 80 -3.44 5.58 7.23
N LEU A 81 -4.12 4.56 6.69
CA LEU A 81 -5.32 3.99 7.30
C LEU A 81 -4.95 2.89 8.30
N ARG A 82 -4.02 2.00 7.91
CA ARG A 82 -3.61 0.85 8.71
C ARG A 82 -2.20 0.38 8.34
N ALA A 83 -1.48 -0.16 9.31
CA ALA A 83 -0.20 -0.83 9.11
C ALA A 83 -0.06 -1.95 10.15
N ARG A 84 0.03 -3.20 9.70
CA ARG A 84 0.14 -4.39 10.56
C ARG A 84 0.66 -5.61 9.81
#